data_AF-A0A9E3XU78-F1
#
_entry.id   AF-A0A9E3XU78-F1
#
_cell.length_a   1.000
_cell.length_b   1.000
_cell.length_c   1.000
_cell.angle_alpha   90.00
_cell.angle_beta   90.00
_cell.angle_gamma   90.00
#
_symmetry.space_group_name_H-M   'P 1'
#
loop_
_entity.id
_entity.type
_entity.pdbx_description
1 polymer ?
#
loop_
_entity_poly.entity_id
_entity_poly.type
_entity_poly.pdbx_seq_one_letter_code
_entity_poly.pdbx_strand_id
1 'polypeptide(L)'
;ITHPVKFYERGHRALEIVATRQWYIRNGGRDEHLRDTLVARGNELQWHPPYMQARYTDWVNGLKGDWLISRQRFFGVPIPV
;
A
#
# COMPACT_ATOMS: atom_id res chain seq x y z
N ILE A 1 20.95 0.31 -23.04
CA ILE A 1 20.29 -0.69 -22.16
C ILE A 1 18.84 -0.27 -22.00
N THR A 2 17.87 -1.14 -22.31
CA THR A 2 16.43 -0.85 -22.20
C THR A 2 15.84 -1.70 -21.09
N HIS A 3 15.15 -1.08 -20.13
CA HIS A 3 14.48 -1.77 -19.02
C HIS A 3 13.18 -1.04 -18.62
N PRO A 4 12.19 -1.75 -18.06
CA PRO A 4 10.93 -1.14 -17.63
C PRO A 4 11.10 -0.30 -16.36
N VAL A 5 10.40 0.84 -16.31
CA VAL A 5 10.35 1.76 -15.15
C VAL A 5 8.90 2.04 -14.76
N LYS A 6 8.70 2.50 -13.52
CA LYS A 6 7.36 2.81 -13.00
C LYS A 6 6.93 4.21 -13.39
N PHE A 7 5.64 4.39 -13.64
CA PHE A 7 5.00 5.66 -13.98
C PHE A 7 3.88 5.98 -12.97
N TYR A 8 3.55 7.26 -12.85
CA TYR A 8 2.30 7.68 -12.22
C TYR A 8 1.11 7.32 -13.14
N GLU A 9 -0.01 6.88 -12.57
CA GLU A 9 -1.24 6.46 -13.29
C GLU A 9 -1.74 7.44 -14.36
N ARG A 10 -1.44 8.75 -14.25
CA ARG A 10 -1.83 9.78 -15.23
C ARG A 10 -0.64 10.52 -15.86
N GLY A 11 0.58 9.99 -15.70
CA GLY A 11 1.82 10.66 -16.11
C GLY A 11 2.58 9.90 -17.19
N HIS A 12 3.24 10.64 -18.09
CA HIS A 12 4.10 10.10 -19.14
C HIS A 12 5.60 10.18 -18.79
N ARG A 13 5.93 10.61 -17.57
CA ARG A 13 7.30 10.70 -17.05
C ARG A 13 7.55 9.59 -16.03
N ALA A 14 8.75 9.01 -16.09
CA ALA A 14 9.19 8.00 -15.14
C ALA A 14 9.20 8.57 -13.71
N LEU A 15 8.88 7.73 -12.74
CA LEU A 15 8.95 8.10 -11.33
C LEU A 15 10.40 8.19 -10.84
N GLU A 16 10.64 9.18 -9.99
CA GLU A 16 11.88 9.33 -9.23
C GLU A 16 11.59 9.12 -7.74
N ILE A 17 12.45 8.37 -7.05
CA ILE A 17 12.33 8.12 -5.62
C ILE A 17 13.20 9.12 -4.88
N VAL A 18 12.57 9.98 -4.08
CA VAL A 18 13.26 11.01 -3.29
C VAL A 18 13.02 10.77 -1.80
N ALA A 19 14.09 10.77 -1.01
CA ALA A 19 14.01 10.64 0.44
C ALA A 19 13.54 11.96 1.07
N THR A 20 12.39 11.94 1.73
CA THR A 20 11.81 13.09 2.44
C THR A 20 11.11 12.63 3.71
N ARG A 21 10.88 13.54 4.66
CA ARG A 21 10.06 13.26 5.84
C ARG A 21 8.59 13.15 5.43
N GLN A 22 7.94 12.04 5.78
CA GLN A 22 6.57 11.71 5.40
C GLN A 22 5.87 10.99 6.57
N TRP A 23 4.53 10.99 6.55
CA TRP A 23 3.69 10.29 7.52
C TRP A 23 3.26 8.93 6.98
N TYR A 24 3.38 7.91 7.82
CA TYR A 24 3.06 6.52 7.48
C TYR A 24 2.12 5.90 8.51
N ILE A 25 1.25 5.02 8.04
CA ILE A 25 0.47 4.10 8.89
C ILE A 25 1.10 2.71 8.79
N ARG A 26 1.39 2.10 9.93
CA ARG A 26 1.81 0.71 10.00
C ARG A 26 0.67 -0.20 9.52
N ASN A 27 0.91 -0.98 8.48
CA ASN A 27 -0.13 -1.71 7.75
C ASN A 27 0.17 -3.21 7.56
N GLY A 28 1.17 -3.74 8.25
CA GLY A 28 1.62 -5.12 8.10
C GLY A 28 2.80 -5.31 7.14
N GLY A 29 3.18 -4.29 6.37
CA GLY A 29 4.36 -4.35 5.50
C GLY A 29 5.69 -4.42 6.25
N ARG A 30 5.72 -3.96 7.51
CA ARG A 30 6.88 -4.03 8.42
C ARG A 30 6.55 -4.65 9.78
N ASP A 31 5.36 -5.22 9.92
CA ASP A 31 4.86 -5.78 11.18
C ASP A 31 4.14 -7.09 10.87
N GLU A 32 4.82 -8.20 11.17
CA GLU A 32 4.33 -9.54 10.83
C GLU A 32 3.08 -9.91 11.63
N HIS A 33 2.99 -9.47 12.89
CA HIS A 33 1.84 -9.74 13.72
C HIS A 33 0.58 -9.05 13.18
N LEU A 34 0.70 -7.80 12.74
CA LEU A 34 -0.39 -7.10 12.09
C LEU A 34 -0.75 -7.75 10.74
N ARG A 35 0.24 -8.19 9.97
CA ARG A 35 0.02 -8.91 8.70
C ARG A 35 -0.80 -10.19 8.91
N ASP A 36 -0.42 -11.00 9.90
CA ASP A 36 -1.12 -12.24 10.23
C ASP A 36 -2.55 -11.96 10.72
N THR A 37 -2.73 -10.90 11.51
CA THR A 37 -4.04 -10.42 11.94
C THR A 37 -4.92 -10.04 10.75
N LEU A 38 -4.38 -9.32 9.76
CA LEU A 38 -5.10 -8.94 8.55
C LEU A 38 -5.51 -10.16 7.72
N VAL A 39 -4.61 -11.14 7.54
CA VAL A 39 -4.95 -12.41 6.87
C VAL A 39 -6.07 -13.16 7.61
N ALA A 40 -5.98 -13.26 8.93
CA ALA A 40 -7.02 -13.87 9.75
C ALA A 40 -8.38 -13.18 9.56
N ARG A 41 -8.41 -11.83 9.56
CA ARG A 41 -9.63 -11.06 9.27
C ARG A 41 -10.15 -11.31 7.86
N GLY A 42 -9.26 -11.45 6.87
CA GLY A 42 -9.64 -11.83 5.50
C GLY A 42 -10.36 -13.17 5.43
N ASN A 43 -10.02 -14.12 6.31
CA ASN A 43 -10.68 -15.44 6.37
C ASN A 43 -12.08 -15.40 7.01
N GLU A 44 -12.39 -14.36 7.76
CA GLU A 44 -13.72 -14.15 8.37
C GLU A 44 -14.72 -13.55 7.37
N LEU A 45 -14.26 -13.01 6.24
CA LEU A 45 -15.09 -12.33 5.25
C LEU A 45 -15.72 -13.30 4.24
N GLN A 46 -16.93 -12.97 3.80
CA GLN A 46 -17.57 -13.62 2.65
C GLN A 46 -17.14 -12.90 1.36
N TRP A 47 -16.35 -13.60 0.53
CA TRP A 47 -15.79 -13.04 -0.70
C TRP A 47 -16.68 -13.31 -1.90
N HIS A 48 -16.94 -12.26 -2.67
CA HIS A 48 -17.68 -12.34 -3.93
C HIS A 48 -16.91 -11.62 -5.04
N PRO A 49 -16.35 -12.35 -6.03
CA PRO A 49 -16.34 -13.82 -6.16
C PRO A 49 -15.37 -14.51 -5.15
N PRO A 50 -15.54 -15.83 -4.89
CA PRO A 50 -14.77 -16.54 -3.84
C PRO A 50 -13.25 -16.46 -3.98
N TYR A 51 -12.73 -16.43 -5.21
CA TYR A 51 -11.27 -16.36 -5.45
C TYR A 51 -10.63 -15.05 -4.98
N MET A 52 -11.41 -14.02 -4.65
CA MET A 52 -10.89 -12.74 -4.17
C MET A 52 -10.19 -12.87 -2.81
N GLN A 53 -10.56 -13.87 -2.00
CA GLN A 53 -9.85 -14.17 -0.76
C GLN A 53 -8.37 -14.42 -1.01
N ALA A 54 -8.04 -15.29 -1.98
CA ALA A 54 -6.66 -15.60 -2.32
C ALA A 54 -5.89 -14.35 -2.76
N ARG A 55 -6.51 -13.49 -3.59
CA ARG A 55 -5.90 -12.21 -4.02
C ARG A 55 -5.65 -11.26 -2.85
N TYR A 56 -6.57 -11.18 -1.90
CA TYR A 56 -6.40 -10.38 -0.70
C TYR A 56 -5.24 -10.92 0.15
N THR A 57 -5.21 -12.22 0.41
CA THR A 57 -4.15 -12.86 1.17
C THR A 57 -2.78 -12.65 0.51
N ASP A 58 -2.68 -12.85 -0.80
CA ASP A 58 -1.47 -12.59 -1.57
C ASP A 58 -1.05 -11.12 -1.51
N TRP A 59 -2.02 -10.20 -1.58
CA TRP A 59 -1.76 -8.77 -1.47
C TRP A 59 -1.22 -8.37 -0.10
N VAL A 60 -1.85 -8.85 0.99
CA VAL A 60 -1.42 -8.61 2.38
C VAL A 60 -0.01 -9.19 2.60
N ASN A 61 0.23 -10.41 2.14
CA ASN A 61 1.54 -11.07 2.24
C ASN A 61 2.62 -10.37 1.39
N GLY A 62 2.22 -9.73 0.30
CA GLY A 62 3.09 -8.98 -0.61
C GLY A 62 3.44 -7.55 -0.18
N LEU A 63 2.87 -7.05 0.93
CA LEU A 63 3.17 -5.70 1.43
C LEU A 63 4.64 -5.60 1.86
N LYS A 64 5.39 -4.67 1.25
CA LYS A 64 6.83 -4.45 1.52
C LYS A 64 7.13 -3.25 2.42
N GLY A 65 6.12 -2.46 2.76
CA GLY A 65 6.32 -1.24 3.53
C GLY A 65 5.02 -0.65 4.03
N ASP A 66 5.17 0.24 5.00
CA ASP A 66 4.06 0.95 5.62
C ASP A 66 3.37 1.91 4.64
N TRP A 67 2.10 2.19 4.90
CA TRP A 67 1.29 3.00 4.01
C TRP A 67 1.63 4.48 4.14
N LEU A 68 2.20 5.07 3.08
CA LEU A 68 2.46 6.50 2.99
C LEU A 68 1.15 7.27 2.81
N ILE A 69 0.74 8.01 3.84
CA ILE A 69 -0.54 8.75 3.86
C ILE A 69 -0.40 10.25 3.60
N SER A 70 0.75 10.86 3.86
CA SER A 70 0.95 12.30 3.59
C SER A 70 1.06 12.61 2.10
N ARG A 71 0.62 13.79 1.70
CA ARG A 71 0.80 14.32 0.34
C ARG A 71 1.17 15.79 0.43
N GLN A 72 2.14 16.23 -0.36
CA GLN A 72 2.48 17.64 -0.51
C GLN A 72 1.51 18.29 -1.50
N ARG A 73 0.30 18.61 -1.04
CA ARG A 73 -0.78 19.22 -1.82
C ARG A 73 -1.57 20.20 -0.96
N PHE A 74 -2.21 21.18 -1.61
CA PHE A 74 -3.05 22.18 -0.94
C PHE A 74 -4.47 21.69 -0.63
N PHE A 75 -5.05 20.87 -1.50
CA PHE A 75 -6.41 20.34 -1.34
C PHE A 75 -6.40 18.94 -0.70
N GLY A 76 -7.07 18.81 0.44
CA GLY A 76 -7.21 17.56 1.18
C GLY A 76 -7.52 17.80 2.66
N VAL A 77 -7.72 16.71 3.41
CA VAL A 77 -7.83 16.77 4.88
C VAL A 77 -6.44 16.97 5.47
N PRO A 78 -6.19 18.02 6.29
CA PRO A 78 -4.90 18.24 6.92
C PRO A 78 -4.62 17.15 7.98
N ILE A 79 -3.35 16.80 8.15
CA ILE A 79 -2.92 15.92 9.24
C ILE A 79 -2.93 16.74 10.53
N PRO A 80 -3.70 16.35 11.57
CA PRO A 80 -3.87 17.15 12.79
C PRO A 80 -2.73 16.85 13.79
N VAL A 81 -1.56 17.40 13.54
CA VAL A 81 -0.33 17.23 14.35
C VAL A 81 0.18 18.54 14.90
#